data_AF-A0A5E4HFV2-F1
#
_entry.id   AF-A0A5E4HFV2-F1
#
_cell.length_a   1.000
_cell.length_b   1.000
_cell.length_c   1.000
_cell.angle_alpha   90.00
_cell.angle_beta   90.00
_cell.angle_gamma   90.00
#
_symmetry.space_group_name_H-M   'P 1'
#
loop_
_entity.id
_entity.type
_entity.pdbx_description
1 polymer ?
#
loop_
_entity_poly.entity_id
_entity_poly.type
_entity_poly.pdbx_seq_one_letter_code
_entity_poly.pdbx_strand_id
1 'polypeptide(L)'
;MTYFNSLSMVTLQHLVDVAQTYGDIEPIINAGGFTQTVAISAANSVMNAICAVAFPHKWNEFNIPPIYTNSLQQDYAVVNPAGVSGNLVLTAVSLVSSANGTAVYAGSVTGGDFNGYAGVPFVITGFVNSGNNGTFMCASSTSTTLTLVNTGGVLETHAGNAISAAGPLLNMSWLERGVAFDINNSAVPKPYVRIECGRQLPQIQASYVGGRGLGDPGFFCNWFPNRTLYYGIWGAANVGNATVGNNPVANSVYTQPLGSNSQPLNPITQIIDANGNYLLLTGYGHEGSGAPLAARNATPGTTVSGVGATTTWTVLDPNGWGFRFTPVPSTTGTEWQFNLTAQMKPVRFTSLSQTLAPLPDEFEPHFRQGFIAELYGRSPEKAVFAKYQVAWQQWLRSLQELRIKEDRELEENKFIPARTVFGASRSRSNFQGGAWPFNYPRP
;
A
#
# COMPACT_ATOMS: atom_id res chain seq x y z
N MET A 1 21.16 3.61 -5.87
CA MET A 1 20.97 4.46 -7.05
C MET A 1 19.48 4.74 -7.07
N THR A 2 19.13 5.99 -6.82
CA THR A 2 17.99 6.39 -5.97
C THR A 2 17.11 7.38 -6.74
N TYR A 3 16.72 7.04 -7.97
CA TYR A 3 16.26 8.04 -8.93
C TYR A 3 14.77 8.42 -8.82
N PHE A 4 13.97 7.73 -7.99
CA PHE A 4 12.53 8.01 -7.88
C PHE A 4 12.09 8.79 -6.64
N ASN A 5 13.02 9.30 -5.82
CA ASN A 5 12.65 9.87 -4.51
C ASN A 5 12.47 11.40 -4.47
N SER A 6 12.60 12.13 -5.58
CA SER A 6 12.22 13.54 -5.59
C SER A 6 10.73 13.67 -5.86
N LEU A 7 9.94 13.74 -4.78
CA LEU A 7 8.55 14.17 -4.83
C LEU A 7 8.46 15.50 -5.58
N SER A 8 7.45 15.65 -6.44
CA SER A 8 7.37 16.88 -7.21
C SER A 8 7.19 18.10 -6.32
N MET A 9 8.05 19.09 -6.54
CA MET A 9 7.97 20.41 -5.88
C MET A 9 7.09 21.40 -6.65
N VAL A 10 6.60 21.01 -7.82
CA VAL A 10 5.75 21.87 -8.65
C VAL A 10 4.36 21.95 -8.03
N THR A 11 3.91 23.18 -7.80
CA THR A 11 2.56 23.47 -7.28
C THR A 11 1.55 23.52 -8.41
N LEU A 12 0.28 23.25 -8.09
CA LEU A 12 -0.81 23.49 -9.04
C LEU A 12 -0.88 24.95 -9.48
N GLN A 13 -0.53 25.90 -8.61
CA GLN A 13 -0.43 27.31 -8.97
C GLN A 13 0.56 27.52 -10.11
N HIS A 14 1.74 26.89 -10.06
CA HIS A 14 2.71 27.00 -11.14
C HIS A 14 2.14 26.50 -12.48
N LEU A 15 1.35 25.41 -12.47
CA LEU A 15 0.69 24.92 -13.67
C LEU A 15 -0.36 25.91 -14.21
N VAL A 16 -1.11 26.57 -13.32
CA VAL A 16 -2.07 27.62 -13.68
C VAL A 16 -1.35 28.80 -14.32
N ASP A 17 -0.26 29.26 -13.72
CA ASP A 17 0.53 30.39 -14.23
C ASP A 17 1.08 30.09 -15.64
N VAL A 18 1.57 28.86 -15.85
CA VAL A 18 2.00 28.40 -17.18
C VAL A 18 0.83 28.34 -18.16
N ALA A 19 -0.31 27.78 -17.75
CA ALA A 19 -1.49 27.66 -18.60
C ALA A 19 -2.09 29.03 -19.00
N GLN A 20 -1.95 30.05 -18.16
CA GLN A 20 -2.36 31.43 -18.47
C GLN A 20 -1.52 32.08 -19.57
N THR A 21 -0.31 31.56 -19.87
CA THR A 21 0.50 32.06 -21.00
C THR A 21 -0.11 31.70 -22.37
N TYR A 22 -1.05 30.75 -22.42
CA TYR A 22 -1.77 30.36 -23.62
C TYR A 22 -3.01 31.25 -23.78
N GLY A 23 -2.99 32.15 -24.76
CA GLY A 23 -4.05 33.15 -24.95
C GLY A 23 -5.46 32.58 -25.21
N ASP A 24 -5.55 31.30 -25.63
CA ASP A 24 -6.83 30.60 -25.79
C ASP A 24 -7.33 29.89 -24.51
N ILE A 25 -6.46 29.71 -23.50
CA ILE A 25 -6.78 29.09 -22.21
C ILE A 25 -7.02 30.14 -21.12
N GLU A 26 -6.33 31.28 -21.18
CA GLU A 26 -6.46 32.37 -20.22
C GLU A 26 -7.93 32.74 -19.92
N PRO A 27 -8.84 32.85 -20.91
CA PRO A 27 -10.24 33.19 -20.63
C PRO A 27 -10.99 32.11 -19.84
N ILE A 28 -10.58 30.84 -19.96
CA ILE A 28 -11.20 29.70 -19.26
C ILE A 28 -10.83 29.74 -17.79
N ILE A 29 -9.55 29.99 -17.50
CA ILE A 29 -9.02 30.04 -16.13
C ILE A 29 -9.55 31.29 -15.42
N ASN A 30 -9.64 32.44 -16.10
CA ASN A 30 -10.03 33.70 -15.47
C ASN A 30 -11.55 33.99 -15.48
N ALA A 31 -12.37 33.04 -15.94
CA ALA A 31 -13.82 33.21 -16.02
C ALA A 31 -14.47 33.37 -14.63
N GLY A 32 -14.94 34.58 -14.31
CA GLY A 32 -15.91 34.83 -13.23
C GLY A 32 -15.43 34.54 -11.81
N GLY A 33 -14.12 34.56 -11.55
CA GLY A 33 -13.56 34.30 -10.21
C GLY A 33 -13.56 32.81 -9.79
N PHE A 34 -13.87 31.88 -10.71
CA PHE A 34 -13.87 30.44 -10.46
C PHE A 34 -12.56 29.74 -10.85
N THR A 35 -11.49 30.51 -11.02
CA THR A 35 -10.15 30.04 -11.42
C THR A 35 -9.70 28.81 -10.66
N GLN A 36 -9.79 28.87 -9.34
CA GLN A 36 -9.39 27.78 -8.46
C GLN A 36 -10.22 26.51 -8.70
N THR A 37 -11.53 26.64 -8.85
CA THR A 37 -12.43 25.48 -9.02
C THR A 37 -12.18 24.77 -10.35
N VAL A 38 -12.00 25.52 -11.43
CA VAL A 38 -11.76 24.96 -12.77
C VAL A 38 -10.40 24.25 -12.81
N ALA A 39 -9.35 24.91 -12.31
CA ALA A 39 -8.00 24.34 -12.27
C ALA A 39 -7.94 23.09 -11.39
N ILE A 40 -8.49 23.13 -10.18
CA ILE A 40 -8.49 21.97 -9.28
C ILE A 40 -9.27 20.80 -9.89
N SER A 41 -10.40 21.07 -10.55
CA SER A 41 -11.19 20.02 -11.20
C SER A 41 -10.48 19.39 -12.39
N ALA A 42 -9.79 20.18 -13.22
CA ALA A 42 -8.96 19.69 -14.32
C ALA A 42 -7.80 18.84 -13.79
N ALA A 43 -7.04 19.35 -12.81
CA ALA A 43 -5.91 18.65 -12.20
C ALA A 43 -6.33 17.30 -11.58
N ASN A 44 -7.47 17.26 -10.88
CA ASN A 44 -8.01 16.01 -10.33
C ASN A 44 -8.38 15.01 -11.43
N SER A 45 -8.91 15.47 -12.56
CA SER A 45 -9.29 14.59 -13.68
C SER A 45 -8.05 13.96 -14.31
N VAL A 46 -6.99 14.74 -14.49
CA VAL A 46 -5.68 14.27 -15.00
C VAL A 46 -5.04 13.30 -14.02
N MET A 47 -4.99 13.63 -12.72
CA MET A 47 -4.42 12.74 -11.70
C MET A 47 -5.17 11.41 -11.65
N ASN A 48 -6.50 11.43 -11.70
CA ASN A 48 -7.32 10.22 -11.75
C ASN A 48 -7.02 9.37 -12.99
N ALA A 49 -6.78 10.00 -14.13
CA ALA A 49 -6.50 9.29 -15.38
C ALA A 49 -5.06 8.75 -15.46
N ILE A 50 -4.09 9.42 -14.86
CA ILE A 50 -2.71 8.91 -14.70
C ILE A 50 -2.71 7.72 -13.74
N CYS A 51 -3.34 7.86 -12.58
CA CYS A 51 -3.49 6.78 -11.59
C CYS A 51 -4.64 5.82 -11.94
N ALA A 52 -5.05 5.70 -13.20
CA ALA A 52 -6.08 4.76 -13.61
C ALA A 52 -5.49 3.38 -13.89
N VAL A 53 -6.33 2.35 -13.83
CA VAL A 53 -5.96 0.94 -14.10
C VAL A 53 -5.30 0.75 -15.48
N ALA A 54 -5.57 1.63 -16.44
CA ALA A 54 -4.97 1.56 -17.78
C ALA A 54 -3.44 1.80 -17.78
N PHE A 55 -2.92 2.49 -16.77
CA PHE A 55 -1.51 2.87 -16.65
C PHE A 55 -1.01 2.65 -15.21
N PRO A 56 -0.81 1.40 -14.77
CA PRO A 56 -0.17 1.16 -13.48
C PRO A 56 1.26 1.70 -13.57
N HIS A 57 1.57 2.70 -12.76
CA HIS A 57 2.88 3.35 -12.73
C HIS A 57 3.69 2.87 -11.54
N LYS A 58 5.01 2.70 -11.71
CA LYS A 58 5.88 2.15 -10.65
C LYS A 58 5.98 3.08 -9.44
N TRP A 59 5.93 4.40 -9.67
CA TRP A 59 6.01 5.39 -8.58
C TRP A 59 4.78 5.39 -7.67
N ASN A 60 3.64 4.88 -8.17
CA ASN A 60 2.38 4.81 -7.44
C ASN A 60 2.15 3.41 -6.82
N GLU A 61 3.13 2.51 -6.95
CA GLU A 61 3.13 1.19 -6.32
C GLU A 61 3.63 1.28 -4.88
N PHE A 62 3.02 0.50 -4.00
CA PHE A 62 3.55 0.21 -2.67
C PHE A 62 3.41 -1.27 -2.35
N ASN A 63 4.34 -1.77 -1.54
CA ASN A 63 4.27 -3.14 -1.06
C ASN A 63 3.38 -3.20 0.18
N ILE A 64 2.46 -4.14 0.17
CA ILE A 64 1.65 -4.49 1.33
C ILE A 64 2.56 -5.27 2.29
N PRO A 65 2.46 -5.05 3.61
CA PRO A 65 3.15 -5.87 4.60
C PRO A 65 2.93 -7.36 4.32
N PRO A 66 3.97 -8.20 4.39
CA PRO A 66 3.83 -9.63 4.11
C PRO A 66 2.72 -10.28 4.93
N ILE A 67 1.90 -11.09 4.28
CA ILE A 67 0.82 -11.83 4.94
C ILE A 67 1.25 -13.29 5.04
N TYR A 68 1.27 -13.82 6.26
CA TYR A 68 1.59 -15.21 6.53
C TYR A 68 0.31 -16.02 6.65
N THR A 69 0.21 -17.10 5.90
CA THR A 69 -1.00 -17.93 5.92
C THR A 69 -1.10 -18.77 7.15
N ASN A 70 -2.33 -18.92 7.63
CA ASN A 70 -2.69 -19.94 8.60
C ASN A 70 -3.40 -21.12 7.94
N SER A 71 -3.35 -22.28 8.59
CA SER A 71 -4.00 -23.51 8.15
C SER A 71 -5.50 -23.31 8.04
N LEU A 72 -6.07 -23.69 6.89
CA LEU A 72 -7.51 -23.59 6.61
C LEU A 72 -8.12 -22.20 6.78
N GLN A 73 -7.31 -21.15 6.68
CA GLN A 73 -7.80 -19.79 6.73
C GLN A 73 -7.72 -19.19 5.32
N GLN A 74 -8.88 -18.81 4.80
CA GLN A 74 -8.99 -18.18 3.48
C GLN A 74 -8.87 -16.65 3.55
N ASP A 75 -9.48 -16.07 4.58
CA ASP A 75 -9.60 -14.64 4.76
C ASP A 75 -8.61 -14.14 5.79
N TYR A 76 -7.97 -13.02 5.49
CA TYR A 76 -6.95 -12.38 6.30
C TYR A 76 -7.34 -10.92 6.44
N ALA A 77 -7.97 -10.60 7.56
CA ALA A 77 -8.18 -9.23 7.94
C ALA A 77 -6.83 -8.58 8.20
N VAL A 78 -6.66 -7.35 7.72
CA VAL A 78 -5.44 -6.60 8.02
C VAL A 78 -5.81 -5.53 9.02
N VAL A 79 -5.01 -5.46 10.08
CA VAL A 79 -4.93 -4.25 10.89
C VAL A 79 -4.41 -3.22 9.92
N ASN A 80 -5.33 -2.41 9.40
CA ASN A 80 -4.98 -1.21 8.68
C ASN A 80 -3.82 -0.56 9.45
N PRO A 81 -2.64 -0.33 8.85
CA PRO A 81 -1.51 0.27 9.51
C PRO A 81 -1.82 1.78 9.60
N ALA A 82 -2.96 2.14 10.16
CA ALA A 82 -2.97 2.38 11.57
C ALA A 82 -4.44 2.41 12.06
N GLY A 83 -4.79 1.47 12.95
CA GLY A 83 -5.72 1.77 14.05
C GLY A 83 -5.21 2.90 14.97
N VAL A 84 -4.11 3.53 14.59
CA VAL A 84 -3.69 4.81 15.08
C VAL A 84 -3.46 5.76 13.89
N SER A 85 -4.53 6.45 13.47
CA SER A 85 -4.50 7.93 13.52
C SER A 85 -4.28 8.39 14.97
N GLY A 86 -3.35 7.75 15.65
CA GLY A 86 -3.07 7.86 17.04
C GLY A 86 -1.97 8.83 17.06
N ASN A 87 -2.24 9.87 17.82
CA ASN A 87 -1.23 10.78 18.23
C ASN A 87 -0.09 9.99 18.89
N LEU A 88 0.99 9.74 18.14
CA LEU A 88 2.22 9.18 18.64
C LEU A 88 2.90 10.29 19.44
N VAL A 89 3.17 10.02 20.71
CA VAL A 89 3.84 10.98 21.57
C VAL A 89 5.33 10.89 21.31
N LEU A 90 5.88 11.95 20.74
CA LEU A 90 7.30 12.11 20.50
C LEU A 90 7.90 12.89 21.67
N THR A 91 9.09 12.50 22.11
CA THR A 91 9.79 13.11 23.24
C THR A 91 10.94 14.00 22.80
N ALA A 92 11.49 13.78 21.60
CA ALA A 92 12.63 14.53 21.09
C ALA A 92 12.81 14.35 19.58
N VAL A 93 13.61 15.24 18.99
CA VAL A 93 14.34 15.00 17.75
C VAL A 93 15.78 14.70 18.12
N SER A 94 16.16 13.42 18.08
CA SER A 94 17.40 12.90 18.66
C SER A 94 18.58 12.85 17.69
N LEU A 95 18.32 12.91 16.39
CA LEU A 95 19.34 12.98 15.34
C LEU A 95 18.83 13.80 14.16
N VAL A 96 19.70 14.64 13.60
CA VAL A 96 19.47 15.28 12.31
C VAL A 96 20.67 14.95 11.42
N SER A 97 20.42 14.25 10.32
CA SER A 97 21.44 13.97 9.31
C SER A 97 21.25 14.91 8.13
N SER A 98 22.08 15.95 8.08
CA SER A 98 22.13 16.88 6.93
C SER A 98 22.58 16.18 5.65
N ALA A 99 23.37 15.10 5.75
CA ALA A 99 23.85 14.34 4.60
C ALA A 99 22.73 13.59 3.85
N ASN A 100 21.70 13.12 4.57
CA ASN A 100 20.60 12.35 4.00
C ASN A 100 19.26 13.10 4.01
N GLY A 101 19.20 14.30 4.60
CA GLY A 101 17.96 15.07 4.71
C GLY A 101 16.92 14.43 5.63
N THR A 102 17.36 13.71 6.67
CA THR A 102 16.47 12.97 7.57
C THR A 102 16.66 13.40 9.03
N ALA A 103 15.58 13.36 9.81
CA ALA A 103 15.62 13.53 11.26
C ALA A 103 14.99 12.32 11.97
N VAL A 104 15.57 11.92 13.12
CA VAL A 104 15.05 10.85 13.97
C VAL A 104 14.26 11.46 15.10
N TYR A 105 12.98 11.18 15.11
CA TYR A 105 12.04 11.55 16.15
C TYR A 105 11.92 10.38 17.13
N ALA A 106 12.31 10.59 18.38
CA ALA A 106 12.20 9.60 19.43
C ALA A 106 10.85 9.75 20.14
N GLY A 107 10.26 8.64 20.60
CA GLY A 107 8.97 8.66 21.28
C GLY A 107 8.44 7.26 21.59
N SER A 108 7.16 7.19 21.97
CA SER A 108 6.43 5.93 21.96
C SER A 108 5.80 5.76 20.59
N VAL A 109 6.42 4.92 19.75
CA VAL A 109 6.04 4.69 18.35
C VAL A 109 5.38 3.31 18.26
N THR A 110 4.26 3.15 18.95
CA THR A 110 3.50 1.90 18.96
C THR A 110 3.19 1.47 17.54
N GLY A 111 3.52 0.23 17.16
CA GLY A 111 3.35 -0.29 15.80
C GLY A 111 4.47 0.05 14.82
N GLY A 112 5.51 0.78 15.25
CA GLY A 112 6.64 1.16 14.42
C GLY A 112 7.70 0.07 14.22
N ASP A 113 7.66 -1.03 14.97
CA ASP A 113 8.65 -2.12 14.84
C ASP A 113 8.74 -2.67 13.41
N PHE A 114 9.93 -3.15 13.05
CA PHE A 114 10.22 -3.73 11.72
C PHE A 114 9.85 -2.80 10.55
N ASN A 115 10.04 -1.49 10.71
CA ASN A 115 9.66 -0.49 9.72
C ASN A 115 8.16 -0.47 9.39
N GLY A 116 7.29 -0.76 10.36
CA GLY A 116 5.84 -0.74 10.18
C GLY A 116 5.28 0.56 9.62
N TYR A 117 6.01 1.68 9.76
CA TYR A 117 5.64 2.99 9.24
C TYR A 117 6.47 3.50 8.06
N ALA A 118 7.38 2.72 7.48
CA ALA A 118 8.14 3.18 6.31
C ALA A 118 7.20 3.47 5.11
N GLY A 119 7.40 4.62 4.46
CA GLY A 119 6.53 5.13 3.40
C GLY A 119 5.22 5.77 3.88
N VAL A 120 4.98 5.84 5.20
CA VAL A 120 3.83 6.53 5.78
C VAL A 120 4.17 8.00 6.01
N PRO A 121 3.41 8.96 5.47
CA PRO A 121 3.57 10.37 5.82
C PRO A 121 3.04 10.63 7.24
N PHE A 122 3.74 11.45 8.02
CA PHE A 122 3.31 11.91 9.34
C PHE A 122 3.18 13.42 9.37
N VAL A 123 2.10 13.90 9.96
CA VAL A 123 1.94 15.30 10.38
C VAL A 123 2.51 15.43 11.79
N ILE A 124 3.62 16.16 11.90
CA ILE A 124 4.33 16.45 13.15
C ILE A 124 3.94 17.84 13.65
N THR A 125 3.57 17.91 14.92
CA THR A 125 3.20 19.16 15.62
C THR A 125 3.76 19.18 17.04
N GLY A 126 3.79 20.35 17.68
CA GLY A 126 4.08 20.51 19.12
C GLY A 126 5.55 20.76 19.48
N PHE A 127 6.50 20.54 18.57
CA PHE A 127 7.91 20.89 18.79
C PHE A 127 8.12 22.41 18.80
N VAL A 128 9.13 22.90 19.54
CA VAL A 128 9.41 24.35 19.63
C VAL A 128 10.04 24.86 18.34
N ASN A 129 10.94 24.10 17.72
CA ASN A 129 11.50 24.48 16.43
C ASN A 129 10.49 24.20 15.33
N SER A 130 10.09 25.24 14.59
CA SER A 130 9.18 25.11 13.46
C SER A 130 9.69 24.14 12.39
N GLY A 131 11.01 24.02 12.21
CA GLY A 131 11.64 23.05 11.30
C GLY A 131 11.38 21.58 11.63
N ASN A 132 10.97 21.26 12.87
CA ASN A 132 10.59 19.90 13.27
C ASN A 132 9.10 19.61 13.10
N ASN A 133 8.29 20.64 12.82
CA ASN A 133 6.87 20.52 12.59
C ASN A 133 6.57 20.56 11.09
N GLY A 134 5.56 19.82 10.64
CA GLY A 134 5.24 19.72 9.21
C GLY A 134 4.76 18.34 8.82
N THR A 135 4.62 18.10 7.52
CA THR A 135 4.32 16.76 7.01
C THR A 135 5.59 16.14 6.44
N PHE A 136 6.00 15.00 6.97
CA PHE A 136 7.24 14.34 6.57
C PHE A 136 6.99 12.86 6.26
N MET A 137 7.67 12.36 5.24
CA MET A 137 7.62 10.94 4.89
C MET A 137 8.46 10.13 5.89
N CYS A 138 7.93 9.06 6.45
CA CYS A 138 8.72 8.16 7.28
C CYS A 138 9.61 7.26 6.40
N ALA A 139 10.93 7.36 6.57
CA ALA A 139 11.90 6.52 5.88
C ALA A 139 12.08 5.16 6.57
N SER A 140 12.01 5.12 7.89
CA SER A 140 12.13 3.91 8.72
C SER A 140 11.53 4.13 10.10
N SER A 141 11.14 3.06 10.78
CA SER A 141 10.57 3.13 12.12
C SER A 141 10.97 1.95 13.00
N THR A 142 10.94 2.16 14.31
CA THR A 142 10.98 1.13 15.35
C THR A 142 9.87 1.40 16.37
N SER A 143 9.70 0.57 17.41
CA SER A 143 8.81 0.87 18.55
C SER A 143 9.11 2.18 19.27
N THR A 144 10.31 2.75 19.11
CA THR A 144 10.71 3.97 19.84
C THR A 144 11.16 5.13 18.95
N THR A 145 11.27 4.94 17.64
CA THR A 145 11.75 5.98 16.73
C THR A 145 11.00 6.03 15.41
N LEU A 146 10.77 7.24 14.91
CA LEU A 146 10.39 7.54 13.53
C LEU A 146 11.56 8.27 12.87
N THR A 147 12.13 7.70 11.82
CA THR A 147 13.07 8.42 10.96
C THR A 147 12.27 9.06 9.84
N LEU A 148 12.19 10.38 9.82
CA LEU A 148 11.42 11.13 8.84
C LEU A 148 12.35 11.86 7.88
N VAL A 149 11.93 11.99 6.61
CA VAL A 149 12.58 12.83 5.60
C VAL A 149 12.28 14.29 5.94
N ASN A 150 13.11 14.86 6.81
CA ASN A 150 13.05 16.25 7.25
C ASN A 150 14.45 16.89 7.11
N THR A 151 14.66 17.62 6.01
CA THR A 151 15.90 18.35 5.73
C THR A 151 16.10 19.57 6.63
N GLY A 152 15.01 20.08 7.24
CA GLY A 152 15.03 21.23 8.14
C GLY A 152 15.02 20.86 9.62
N GLY A 153 15.25 19.58 9.95
CA GLY A 153 15.22 19.11 11.32
C GLY A 153 16.24 19.82 12.22
N VAL A 154 15.89 20.05 13.48
CA VAL A 154 16.76 20.64 14.50
C VAL A 154 16.75 19.73 15.72
N LEU A 155 17.91 19.46 16.32
CA LEU A 155 17.95 18.67 17.56
C LEU A 155 17.19 19.42 18.66
N GLU A 156 16.22 18.76 19.28
CA GLU A 156 15.53 19.29 20.45
C GLU A 156 14.93 18.19 21.32
N THR A 157 14.70 18.50 22.59
CA THR A 157 14.15 17.58 23.60
C THR A 157 12.73 17.93 24.03
N HIS A 158 12.07 18.86 23.34
CA HIS A 158 10.66 19.15 23.61
C HIS A 158 9.79 18.01 23.08
N ALA A 159 8.67 17.75 23.76
CA ALA A 159 7.71 16.78 23.28
C ALA A 159 6.98 17.30 22.05
N GLY A 160 6.67 16.38 21.15
CA GLY A 160 5.86 16.62 19.97
C GLY A 160 4.84 15.50 19.78
N ASN A 161 4.06 15.63 18.72
CA ASN A 161 2.96 14.76 18.37
C ASN A 161 3.13 14.35 16.91
N ALA A 162 3.07 13.05 16.64
CA ALA A 162 3.06 12.51 15.29
C ALA A 162 1.68 11.91 14.99
N ILE A 163 1.03 12.38 13.94
CA ILE A 163 -0.21 11.77 13.45
C ILE A 163 0.11 11.19 12.08
N SER A 164 -0.05 9.88 11.91
CA SER A 164 0.06 9.27 10.59
C SER A 164 -1.03 9.87 9.70
N ALA A 165 -0.63 10.43 8.55
CA ALA A 165 -1.57 10.62 7.47
C ALA A 165 -1.95 9.22 6.96
N ALA A 166 -3.22 9.00 6.65
CA ALA A 166 -3.81 7.71 6.29
C ALA A 166 -2.81 6.75 5.61
N GLY A 167 -2.44 5.66 6.30
CA GLY A 167 -1.41 4.73 5.84
C GLY A 167 -1.69 4.17 4.44
N PRO A 168 -0.68 3.62 3.74
CA PRO A 168 -0.78 3.25 2.33
C PRO A 168 -1.91 2.27 2.04
N LEU A 169 -2.27 1.40 3.01
CA LEU A 169 -3.43 0.51 2.85
C LEU A 169 -4.78 1.25 2.84
N LEU A 170 -4.98 2.36 3.56
CA LEU A 170 -6.20 3.19 3.41
C LEU A 170 -6.30 3.82 2.02
N ASN A 171 -5.14 4.18 1.50
CA ASN A 171 -4.98 4.72 0.17
C ASN A 171 -4.83 3.64 -0.89
N MET A 172 -5.08 2.36 -0.61
CA MET A 172 -5.11 1.34 -1.65
C MET A 172 -6.28 1.58 -2.61
N SER A 173 -5.97 1.67 -3.91
CA SER A 173 -6.97 1.75 -4.98
C SER A 173 -7.32 0.34 -5.48
N TRP A 174 -6.31 -0.39 -5.94
CA TRP A 174 -6.43 -1.79 -6.35
C TRP A 174 -5.13 -2.57 -6.08
N LEU A 175 -5.26 -3.89 -6.00
CA LEU A 175 -4.13 -4.81 -6.01
C LEU A 175 -3.64 -5.02 -7.45
N GLU A 176 -2.34 -4.89 -7.67
CA GLU A 176 -1.74 -5.05 -9.01
C GLU A 176 -1.20 -6.46 -9.22
N ARG A 177 -0.34 -6.91 -8.30
CA ARG A 177 0.40 -8.18 -8.44
C ARG A 177 0.80 -8.72 -7.08
N GLY A 178 1.24 -9.98 -7.05
CA GLY A 178 1.87 -10.54 -5.87
C GLY A 178 2.66 -11.80 -6.17
N VAL A 179 3.47 -12.20 -5.19
CA VAL A 179 4.16 -13.49 -5.16
C VAL A 179 3.93 -14.15 -3.80
N ALA A 180 3.72 -15.47 -3.80
CA ALA A 180 3.67 -16.26 -2.58
C ALA A 180 4.92 -17.13 -2.48
N PHE A 181 5.61 -17.08 -1.36
CA PHE A 181 6.79 -17.89 -1.06
C PHE A 181 6.43 -19.03 -0.12
N ASP A 182 6.84 -20.25 -0.45
CA ASP A 182 6.77 -21.38 0.48
C ASP A 182 7.92 -21.24 1.49
N ILE A 183 7.61 -20.68 2.66
CA ILE A 183 8.62 -20.34 3.66
C ILE A 183 9.12 -21.57 4.41
N ASN A 184 8.32 -22.63 4.47
CA ASN A 184 8.66 -23.89 5.15
C ASN A 184 9.57 -24.78 4.31
N ASN A 185 9.72 -24.50 3.01
CA ASN A 185 10.61 -25.27 2.15
C ASN A 185 12.09 -25.11 2.55
N SER A 186 12.84 -26.20 2.70
CA SER A 186 14.29 -26.08 2.99
C SER A 186 15.14 -25.67 1.77
N ALA A 187 14.56 -25.64 0.56
CA ALA A 187 15.28 -25.26 -0.65
C ALA A 187 15.73 -23.79 -0.65
N VAL A 188 16.90 -23.53 -1.26
CA VAL A 188 17.45 -22.20 -1.49
C VAL A 188 17.81 -22.09 -2.97
N PRO A 189 17.20 -21.17 -3.74
CA PRO A 189 16.17 -20.22 -3.33
C PRO A 189 14.83 -20.89 -2.97
N LYS A 190 14.05 -20.25 -2.08
CA LYS A 190 12.71 -20.72 -1.70
C LYS A 190 11.80 -20.77 -2.94
N PRO A 191 10.98 -21.82 -3.13
CA PRO A 191 10.03 -21.84 -4.22
C PRO A 191 8.98 -20.76 -4.04
N TYR A 192 8.57 -20.16 -5.14
CA TYR A 192 7.54 -19.13 -5.16
C TYR A 192 6.56 -19.38 -6.30
N VAL A 193 5.36 -18.80 -6.16
CA VAL A 193 4.31 -18.83 -7.18
C VAL A 193 3.75 -17.43 -7.40
N ARG A 194 3.24 -17.16 -8.60
CA ARG A 194 2.58 -15.89 -8.91
C ARG A 194 1.18 -15.84 -8.31
N ILE A 195 0.79 -14.65 -7.88
CA ILE A 195 -0.54 -14.35 -7.40
C ILE A 195 -1.23 -13.47 -8.45
N GLU A 196 -2.39 -13.89 -8.90
CA GLU A 196 -3.28 -13.04 -9.70
C GLU A 196 -4.17 -12.22 -8.76
N CYS A 197 -4.15 -10.91 -8.94
CA CYS A 197 -4.92 -9.99 -8.13
C CYS A 197 -6.23 -9.64 -8.84
N GLY A 198 -7.36 -9.96 -8.22
CA GLY A 198 -8.70 -9.74 -8.75
C GLY A 198 -9.47 -8.70 -7.95
N ARG A 199 -10.30 -7.91 -8.62
CA ARG A 199 -11.24 -7.02 -7.94
C ARG A 199 -12.51 -7.79 -7.58
N GLN A 200 -12.76 -7.91 -6.27
CA GLN A 200 -14.08 -8.16 -5.69
C GLN A 200 -14.88 -9.28 -6.40
N LEU A 201 -14.25 -10.41 -6.72
CA LEU A 201 -14.99 -11.57 -7.20
C LEU A 201 -15.72 -12.21 -6.01
N PRO A 202 -17.06 -12.40 -6.04
CA PRO A 202 -17.83 -13.06 -4.98
C PRO A 202 -17.55 -14.57 -4.87
N GLN A 203 -16.36 -15.03 -5.24
CA GLN A 203 -16.00 -16.44 -5.10
C GLN A 203 -15.76 -16.74 -3.62
N ILE A 204 -16.76 -17.36 -3.01
CA ILE A 204 -16.75 -17.87 -1.64
C ILE A 204 -16.16 -19.29 -1.60
N GLN A 205 -16.09 -19.98 -2.73
CA GLN A 205 -15.61 -21.35 -2.81
C GLN A 205 -14.65 -21.54 -3.98
N ALA A 206 -13.38 -21.67 -3.65
CA ALA A 206 -12.43 -22.33 -4.51
C ALA A 206 -11.77 -23.43 -3.68
N SER A 207 -12.21 -24.66 -3.94
CA SER A 207 -11.59 -25.84 -3.37
C SER A 207 -10.18 -25.95 -3.93
N TYR A 208 -9.20 -26.14 -3.04
CA TYR A 208 -7.87 -26.60 -3.42
C TYR A 208 -8.00 -28.00 -4.02
N VAL A 209 -8.08 -28.12 -5.35
CA VAL A 209 -8.03 -29.43 -5.99
C VAL A 209 -6.56 -29.83 -6.08
N GLY A 210 -6.06 -30.37 -4.96
CA GLY A 210 -4.69 -30.84 -4.81
C GLY A 210 -4.37 -31.91 -5.85
N GLY A 211 -3.52 -31.55 -6.79
CA GLY A 211 -3.05 -32.50 -7.80
C GLY A 211 -2.25 -31.81 -8.90
N ARG A 212 -0.93 -31.74 -8.71
CA ARG A 212 0.11 -31.35 -9.69
C ARG A 212 0.39 -29.86 -9.82
N GLY A 213 1.21 -29.34 -8.90
CA GLY A 213 1.79 -28.01 -8.97
C GLY A 213 0.74 -26.94 -8.78
N LEU A 214 1.00 -25.96 -7.92
CA LEU A 214 0.25 -24.72 -8.03
C LEU A 214 0.51 -24.22 -9.46
N GLY A 215 -0.54 -24.21 -10.28
CA GLY A 215 -0.46 -23.74 -11.67
C GLY A 215 -0.02 -22.27 -11.69
N ASP A 216 -0.12 -21.65 -12.85
CA ASP A 216 0.17 -20.23 -12.98
C ASP A 216 -1.10 -19.49 -13.44
N PRO A 217 -1.74 -18.69 -12.58
CA PRO A 217 -1.31 -18.30 -11.23
C PRO A 217 -1.48 -19.41 -10.19
N GLY A 218 -0.67 -19.36 -9.13
CA GLY A 218 -0.74 -20.32 -8.02
C GLY A 218 -1.83 -19.95 -7.01
N PHE A 219 -2.07 -18.65 -6.86
CA PHE A 219 -3.14 -18.10 -6.03
C PHE A 219 -3.84 -16.94 -6.74
N PHE A 220 -5.09 -16.74 -6.38
CA PHE A 220 -5.88 -15.55 -6.60
C PHE A 220 -6.00 -14.80 -5.28
N CYS A 221 -5.77 -13.50 -5.31
CA CYS A 221 -6.00 -12.61 -4.19
C CYS A 221 -7.10 -11.61 -4.54
N ASN A 222 -8.14 -11.57 -3.71
CA ASN A 222 -9.15 -10.53 -3.75
C ASN A 222 -9.03 -9.68 -2.48
N TRP A 223 -9.28 -8.38 -2.58
CA TRP A 223 -9.35 -7.50 -1.42
C TRP A 223 -10.78 -7.07 -1.13
N PHE A 224 -11.12 -6.95 0.15
CA PHE A 224 -12.46 -6.65 0.62
C PHE A 224 -12.44 -5.76 1.86
N PRO A 225 -13.54 -5.02 2.14
CA PRO A 225 -13.73 -4.43 3.45
C PRO A 225 -13.73 -5.50 4.54
N ASN A 226 -13.07 -5.22 5.67
CA ASN A 226 -12.92 -6.15 6.79
C ASN A 226 -14.25 -6.75 7.21
N ARG A 227 -15.34 -5.98 7.27
CA ARG A 227 -16.69 -6.47 7.61
C ARG A 227 -17.27 -7.57 6.71
N THR A 228 -16.70 -7.76 5.52
CA THR A 228 -17.18 -8.75 4.54
C THR A 228 -16.33 -10.03 4.51
N LEU A 229 -15.25 -10.04 5.28
CA LEU A 229 -14.44 -11.23 5.51
C LEU A 229 -15.14 -12.20 6.45
N TYR A 230 -14.71 -13.46 6.42
CA TYR A 230 -15.11 -14.47 7.38
C TYR A 230 -14.37 -14.26 8.71
N TYR A 231 -15.10 -14.41 9.82
CA TYR A 231 -14.56 -14.36 11.18
C TYR A 231 -15.01 -15.57 11.98
N GLY A 232 -14.14 -16.06 12.85
CA GLY A 232 -14.47 -17.08 13.83
C GLY A 232 -15.33 -16.53 14.97
N ILE A 233 -15.84 -17.46 15.77
CA ILE A 233 -16.57 -17.19 17.01
C ILE A 233 -15.84 -17.92 18.14
N TRP A 234 -15.42 -17.18 19.17
CA TRP A 234 -14.73 -17.78 20.31
C TRP A 234 -15.62 -18.81 21.02
N GLY A 235 -15.04 -19.97 21.34
CA GLY A 235 -15.74 -21.07 22.03
C GLY A 235 -16.66 -21.89 21.13
N ALA A 236 -16.87 -21.51 19.87
CA ALA A 236 -17.66 -22.30 18.93
C ALA A 236 -16.94 -23.60 18.56
N ALA A 237 -17.71 -24.63 18.20
CA ALA A 237 -17.15 -25.90 17.77
C ALA A 237 -16.23 -25.73 16.55
N ASN A 238 -15.15 -26.51 16.50
CA ASN A 238 -14.29 -26.58 15.34
C ASN A 238 -15.04 -27.26 14.21
N VAL A 239 -15.37 -26.49 13.16
CA VAL A 239 -16.07 -27.01 11.99
C VAL A 239 -15.11 -27.75 11.05
N GLY A 240 -13.79 -27.55 11.20
CA GLY A 240 -12.75 -28.27 10.46
C GLY A 240 -12.82 -28.07 8.94
N ASN A 241 -13.62 -27.13 8.46
CA ASN A 241 -13.79 -26.85 7.04
C ASN A 241 -12.68 -25.91 6.58
N ALA A 242 -12.07 -26.27 5.44
CA ALA A 242 -10.99 -25.54 4.83
C ALA A 242 -11.27 -24.05 4.59
N THR A 243 -12.53 -23.63 4.48
CA THR A 243 -12.89 -22.22 4.24
C THR A 243 -12.85 -21.37 5.52
N VAL A 244 -13.15 -21.96 6.68
CA VAL A 244 -13.49 -21.23 7.92
C VAL A 244 -12.48 -21.46 9.04
N GLY A 245 -11.58 -22.42 8.91
CA GLY A 245 -10.60 -22.75 9.93
C GLY A 245 -11.22 -23.31 11.21
N ASN A 246 -10.38 -23.44 12.23
CA ASN A 246 -10.79 -23.84 13.58
C ASN A 246 -11.07 -22.59 14.42
N ASN A 247 -12.13 -22.61 15.22
CA ASN A 247 -12.45 -21.48 16.10
C ASN A 247 -11.53 -21.49 17.32
N PRO A 248 -11.12 -20.32 17.85
CA PRO A 248 -10.39 -20.31 19.11
C PRO A 248 -11.29 -20.75 20.27
N VAL A 249 -10.73 -21.59 21.13
CA VAL A 249 -11.31 -22.03 22.41
C VAL A 249 -10.36 -21.71 23.56
N ALA A 250 -10.80 -21.89 24.80
CA ALA A 250 -9.94 -21.73 25.97
C ALA A 250 -8.66 -22.57 25.85
N ASN A 251 -7.52 -21.99 26.21
CA ASN A 251 -6.18 -22.59 26.11
C ASN A 251 -5.69 -22.92 24.69
N SER A 252 -6.34 -22.39 23.64
CA SER A 252 -5.80 -22.49 22.28
C SER A 252 -4.40 -21.88 22.21
N VAL A 253 -3.53 -22.45 21.39
CA VAL A 253 -2.16 -21.97 21.23
C VAL A 253 -2.00 -21.36 19.84
N TYR A 254 -1.49 -20.15 19.81
CA TYR A 254 -1.06 -19.47 18.60
C TYR A 254 0.45 -19.39 18.59
N THR A 255 1.06 -20.06 17.63
CA THR A 255 2.50 -20.04 17.44
C THR A 255 2.86 -19.17 16.23
N GLN A 256 3.95 -18.43 16.36
CA GLN A 256 4.45 -17.62 15.27
C GLN A 256 4.89 -18.56 14.14
N PRO A 257 4.40 -18.31 12.91
CA PRO A 257 4.53 -19.32 11.87
C PRO A 257 5.91 -19.14 11.15
N LEU A 258 6.49 -17.93 11.19
CA LEU A 258 7.87 -17.64 10.78
C LEU A 258 8.92 -18.50 11.51
N GLY A 259 9.70 -19.26 10.73
CA GLY A 259 10.83 -20.07 11.24
C GLY A 259 10.46 -21.48 11.70
N SER A 260 9.18 -21.84 11.65
CA SER A 260 8.74 -23.22 11.86
C SER A 260 8.96 -24.06 10.60
N ASN A 261 9.32 -25.34 10.75
CA ASN A 261 9.40 -26.29 9.63
C ASN A 261 8.04 -26.97 9.34
N SER A 262 7.04 -26.75 10.19
CA SER A 262 5.70 -27.32 10.05
C SER A 262 4.66 -26.26 10.33
N GLN A 263 3.61 -26.23 9.52
CA GLN A 263 2.48 -25.33 9.74
C GLN A 263 1.85 -25.59 11.10
N PRO A 264 1.81 -24.59 11.98
CA PRO A 264 1.12 -24.76 13.24
C PRO A 264 -0.39 -24.86 13.02
N LEU A 265 -1.05 -25.72 13.79
CA LEU A 265 -2.50 -25.85 13.80
C LEU A 265 -3.14 -24.70 14.59
N ASN A 266 -2.81 -23.46 14.23
CA ASN A 266 -3.37 -22.29 14.88
C ASN A 266 -4.87 -22.20 14.54
N PRO A 267 -5.73 -21.83 15.51
CA PRO A 267 -7.10 -21.42 15.19
C PRO A 267 -7.12 -20.20 14.26
N ILE A 268 -8.29 -19.87 13.72
CA ILE A 268 -8.49 -18.68 12.91
C ILE A 268 -8.03 -17.43 13.68
N THR A 269 -7.22 -16.60 13.03
CA THR A 269 -6.58 -15.45 13.67
C THR A 269 -7.48 -14.21 13.72
N GLN A 270 -8.74 -14.32 13.29
CA GLN A 270 -9.72 -13.23 13.31
C GLN A 270 -11.08 -13.70 13.79
N ILE A 271 -11.69 -12.95 14.71
CA ILE A 271 -12.98 -13.27 15.34
C ILE A 271 -13.89 -12.05 15.45
N ILE A 272 -15.17 -12.29 15.68
CA ILE A 272 -16.10 -11.26 16.16
C ILE A 272 -16.33 -11.50 17.66
N ASP A 273 -16.08 -10.49 18.48
CA ASP A 273 -16.30 -10.59 19.92
C ASP A 273 -17.80 -10.48 20.29
N ALA A 274 -18.14 -10.75 21.55
CA ALA A 274 -19.52 -10.71 22.02
C ALA A 274 -20.18 -9.32 21.95
N ASN A 275 -19.38 -8.25 21.77
CA ASN A 275 -19.84 -6.88 21.60
C ASN A 275 -19.99 -6.47 20.13
N GLY A 276 -19.68 -7.37 19.19
CA GLY A 276 -19.76 -7.13 17.74
C GLY A 276 -18.53 -6.43 17.17
N ASN A 277 -17.43 -6.33 17.91
CA ASN A 277 -16.17 -5.80 17.40
C ASN A 277 -15.44 -6.88 16.59
N TYR A 278 -14.80 -6.48 15.49
CA TYR A 278 -13.91 -7.34 14.71
C TYR A 278 -12.52 -7.32 15.33
N LEU A 279 -11.99 -8.48 15.69
CA LEU A 279 -10.67 -8.61 16.31
C LEU A 279 -9.73 -9.40 15.41
N LEU A 280 -8.48 -8.96 15.30
CA LEU A 280 -7.37 -9.71 14.69
C LEU A 280 -6.31 -10.01 15.75
N LEU A 281 -5.80 -11.24 15.77
CA LEU A 281 -4.65 -11.62 16.57
C LEU A 281 -3.39 -10.90 16.06
N THR A 282 -2.76 -10.11 16.93
CA THR A 282 -1.53 -9.37 16.64
C THR A 282 -0.35 -9.80 17.52
N GLY A 283 -0.63 -10.47 18.65
CA GLY A 283 0.38 -11.09 19.51
C GLY A 283 0.12 -12.59 19.66
N TYR A 284 1.10 -13.41 19.25
CA TYR A 284 1.08 -14.87 19.42
C TYR A 284 1.25 -15.27 20.89
N GLY A 285 0.74 -16.45 21.28
CA GLY A 285 0.75 -16.91 22.67
C GLY A 285 -0.30 -17.96 22.97
N HIS A 286 -0.67 -18.06 24.25
CA HIS A 286 -1.73 -18.94 24.73
C HIS A 286 -2.99 -18.12 25.00
N GLU A 287 -4.13 -18.60 24.51
CA GLU A 287 -5.43 -18.09 24.92
C GLU A 287 -5.69 -18.43 26.38
N GLY A 288 -6.40 -17.54 27.06
CA GLY A 288 -6.78 -17.69 28.45
C GLY A 288 -8.02 -18.58 28.63
N SER A 289 -8.61 -18.51 29.82
CA SER A 289 -9.88 -19.19 30.12
C SER A 289 -11.10 -18.42 29.60
N GLY A 290 -10.96 -17.14 29.30
CA GLY A 290 -12.03 -16.26 28.81
C GLY A 290 -11.72 -15.67 27.43
N ALA A 291 -12.78 -15.36 26.68
CA ALA A 291 -12.67 -14.71 25.38
C ALA A 291 -12.02 -13.32 25.49
N PRO A 292 -11.24 -12.89 24.49
CA PRO A 292 -10.90 -11.48 24.35
C PRO A 292 -12.18 -10.67 24.10
N LEU A 293 -12.40 -9.60 24.88
CA LEU A 293 -13.59 -8.78 24.79
C LEU A 293 -13.21 -7.30 24.83
N ALA A 294 -13.41 -6.60 23.71
CA ALA A 294 -13.25 -5.15 23.68
C ALA A 294 -14.54 -4.45 24.11
N ALA A 295 -14.43 -3.22 24.61
CA ALA A 295 -15.61 -2.40 24.86
C ALA A 295 -16.45 -2.27 23.57
N ARG A 296 -17.77 -2.15 23.70
CA ARG A 296 -18.65 -1.93 22.53
C ARG A 296 -18.22 -0.66 21.80
N ASN A 297 -18.07 -0.76 20.47
CA ASN A 297 -17.58 0.32 19.61
C ASN A 297 -16.16 0.78 20.00
N ALA A 298 -15.32 -0.15 20.46
CA ALA A 298 -13.92 0.17 20.71
C ALA A 298 -13.28 0.74 19.43
N THR A 299 -12.46 1.77 19.60
CA THR A 299 -11.75 2.40 18.48
C THR A 299 -10.86 1.35 17.81
N PRO A 300 -10.81 1.26 16.47
CA PRO A 300 -9.82 0.45 15.76
C PRO A 300 -8.41 0.68 16.32
N GLY A 301 -7.59 -0.36 16.43
CA GLY A 301 -6.28 -0.31 17.08
C GLY A 301 -6.28 -0.60 18.59
N THR A 302 -7.44 -0.57 19.25
CA THR A 302 -7.54 -0.96 20.67
C THR A 302 -7.10 -2.41 20.84
N THR A 303 -6.15 -2.66 21.74
CA THR A 303 -5.67 -4.00 22.07
C THR A 303 -6.41 -4.58 23.26
N VAL A 304 -6.74 -5.87 23.20
CA VAL A 304 -7.37 -6.64 24.28
C VAL A 304 -6.79 -8.05 24.35
N SER A 305 -6.89 -8.68 25.51
CA SER A 305 -6.47 -10.06 25.74
C SER A 305 -7.52 -10.79 26.55
N GLY A 306 -7.63 -12.11 26.39
CA GLY A 306 -8.45 -12.96 27.25
C GLY A 306 -7.90 -13.01 28.68
N VAL A 307 -8.74 -13.41 29.64
CA VAL A 307 -8.32 -13.55 31.04
C VAL A 307 -7.27 -14.66 31.17
N GLY A 308 -6.06 -14.31 31.58
CA GLY A 308 -4.93 -15.25 31.67
C GLY A 308 -4.27 -15.58 30.32
N ALA A 309 -4.68 -14.91 29.24
CA ALA A 309 -4.07 -15.07 27.93
C ALA A 309 -2.72 -14.33 27.84
N THR A 310 -1.80 -14.86 27.04
CA THR A 310 -0.61 -14.13 26.57
C THR A 310 -0.79 -13.62 25.14
N THR A 311 -1.86 -14.03 24.45
CA THR A 311 -2.23 -13.49 23.15
C THR A 311 -2.69 -12.04 23.24
N THR A 312 -2.47 -11.30 22.16
CA THR A 312 -2.98 -9.92 22.01
C THR A 312 -3.85 -9.85 20.77
N TRP A 313 -5.05 -9.32 20.95
CA TRP A 313 -6.04 -9.08 19.90
C TRP A 313 -6.21 -7.59 19.69
N THR A 314 -6.35 -7.17 18.44
CA THR A 314 -6.50 -5.76 18.06
C THR A 314 -7.85 -5.56 17.36
N VAL A 315 -8.60 -4.54 17.79
CA VAL A 315 -9.85 -4.14 17.15
C VAL A 315 -9.56 -3.60 15.75
N LEU A 316 -10.32 -4.08 14.77
CA LEU A 316 -10.21 -3.69 13.37
C LEU A 316 -11.23 -2.61 13.01
N ASP A 317 -10.88 -1.79 12.03
CA ASP A 317 -11.87 -0.95 11.33
C ASP A 317 -12.71 -1.85 10.41
N PRO A 318 -14.05 -1.90 10.58
CA PRO A 318 -14.94 -2.65 9.68
C PRO A 318 -14.84 -2.22 8.21
N ASN A 319 -14.47 -0.96 7.96
CA ASN A 319 -14.28 -0.39 6.62
C ASN A 319 -12.82 -0.42 6.16
N GLY A 320 -11.90 -0.91 7.00
CA GLY A 320 -10.54 -1.22 6.60
C GLY A 320 -10.49 -2.36 5.58
N TRP A 321 -9.32 -2.70 5.08
CA TRP A 321 -9.16 -3.74 4.07
C TRP A 321 -8.66 -5.05 4.67
N GLY A 322 -9.06 -6.16 4.07
CA GLY A 322 -8.34 -7.42 4.18
C GLY A 322 -8.43 -8.21 2.89
N PHE A 323 -7.87 -9.41 2.92
CA PHE A 323 -7.53 -10.19 1.74
C PHE A 323 -8.16 -11.57 1.82
N ARG A 324 -8.63 -12.06 0.68
CA ARG A 324 -9.10 -13.43 0.49
C ARG A 324 -8.17 -14.10 -0.50
N PHE A 325 -7.57 -15.21 -0.09
CA PHE A 325 -6.74 -16.02 -0.97
C PHE A 325 -7.50 -17.23 -1.50
N THR A 326 -7.17 -17.66 -2.71
CA THR A 326 -7.85 -18.74 -3.40
C THR A 326 -6.84 -19.47 -4.28
N PRO A 327 -6.66 -20.79 -4.16
CA PRO A 327 -7.31 -21.70 -3.23
C PRO A 327 -6.90 -21.46 -1.76
N VAL A 328 -7.62 -22.06 -0.81
CA VAL A 328 -7.25 -21.96 0.62
C VAL A 328 -5.95 -22.73 0.88
N PRO A 329 -5.02 -22.18 1.68
CA PRO A 329 -3.83 -22.91 2.12
C PRO A 329 -4.21 -24.25 2.79
N SER A 330 -3.45 -25.30 2.48
CA SER A 330 -3.73 -26.68 2.91
C SER A 330 -3.69 -26.86 4.44
N THR A 331 -4.35 -27.91 4.95
CA THR A 331 -4.31 -28.34 6.37
C THR A 331 -2.93 -28.77 6.84
N THR A 332 -2.25 -29.50 5.97
CA THR A 332 -0.99 -30.19 6.22
C THR A 332 -0.06 -29.78 5.10
N GLY A 333 0.84 -28.84 5.36
CA GLY A 333 1.75 -28.43 4.30
C GLY A 333 2.51 -27.14 4.54
N THR A 334 2.75 -26.49 3.41
CA THR A 334 3.60 -25.32 3.23
C THR A 334 2.90 -24.07 3.75
N GLU A 335 3.55 -23.36 4.65
CA GLU A 335 3.17 -22.00 4.97
C GLU A 335 3.63 -21.09 3.86
N TRP A 336 2.74 -20.18 3.48
CA TRP A 336 2.98 -19.22 2.41
C TRP A 336 3.12 -17.82 2.99
N GLN A 337 4.18 -17.14 2.58
CA GLN A 337 4.32 -15.70 2.75
C GLN A 337 3.88 -15.00 1.47
N PHE A 338 2.80 -14.23 1.56
CA PHE A 338 2.26 -13.44 0.47
C PHE A 338 2.87 -12.04 0.49
N ASN A 339 3.61 -11.70 -0.57
CA ASN A 339 4.11 -10.36 -0.81
C ASN A 339 3.29 -9.75 -1.94
N LEU A 340 2.38 -8.85 -1.58
CA LEU A 340 1.47 -8.19 -2.51
C LEU A 340 1.95 -6.77 -2.81
N THR A 341 1.71 -6.32 -4.03
CA THR A 341 1.94 -4.94 -4.46
C THR A 341 0.62 -4.33 -4.89
N ALA A 342 0.39 -3.12 -4.42
CA ALA A 342 -0.84 -2.37 -4.62
C ALA A 342 -0.56 -1.00 -5.22
N GLN A 343 -1.58 -0.43 -5.85
CA GLN A 343 -1.55 0.91 -6.40
C GLN A 343 -2.28 1.87 -5.46
N MET A 344 -1.70 3.04 -5.21
CA MET A 344 -2.34 4.06 -4.38
C MET A 344 -3.51 4.72 -5.14
N LYS A 345 -4.48 5.23 -4.38
CA LYS A 345 -5.57 6.07 -4.88
C LYS A 345 -4.99 7.38 -5.40
N PRO A 346 -5.51 7.90 -6.52
CA PRO A 346 -5.14 9.22 -7.00
C PRO A 346 -5.33 10.26 -5.90
N VAL A 347 -4.34 11.14 -5.71
CA VAL A 347 -4.45 12.25 -4.77
C VAL A 347 -5.51 13.22 -5.27
N ARG A 348 -6.37 13.66 -4.34
CA ARG A 348 -7.35 14.71 -4.61
C ARG A 348 -6.82 16.06 -4.17
N PHE A 349 -6.65 16.95 -5.13
CA PHE A 349 -6.32 18.34 -4.90
C PHE A 349 -7.52 19.13 -4.40
N THR A 350 -7.28 20.00 -3.43
CA THR A 350 -8.22 20.90 -2.75
C THR A 350 -7.72 22.35 -2.71
N SER A 351 -6.45 22.61 -3.03
CA SER A 351 -5.85 23.95 -3.09
C SER A 351 -4.81 24.08 -4.19
N LEU A 352 -4.66 25.28 -4.78
CA LEU A 352 -3.61 25.57 -5.77
C LEU A 352 -2.19 25.56 -5.18
N SER A 353 -2.08 25.74 -3.86
CA SER A 353 -0.79 25.67 -3.16
C SER A 353 -0.26 24.26 -3.00
N GLN A 354 -1.07 23.23 -3.26
CA GLN A 354 -0.61 21.84 -3.17
C GLN A 354 0.38 21.53 -4.29
N THR A 355 1.40 20.75 -3.95
CA THR A 355 2.33 20.18 -4.93
C THR A 355 1.70 18.98 -5.63
N LEU A 356 2.28 18.57 -6.75
CA LEU A 356 1.87 17.37 -7.49
C LEU A 356 2.20 16.05 -6.78
N ALA A 357 2.77 16.08 -5.57
CA ALA A 357 3.10 14.89 -4.81
C ALA A 357 1.87 13.94 -4.66
N PRO A 358 2.07 12.62 -4.79
CA PRO A 358 3.34 11.89 -4.86
C PRO A 358 3.93 11.72 -6.26
N LEU A 359 3.44 12.44 -7.26
CA LEU A 359 3.99 12.38 -8.62
C LEU A 359 5.49 12.79 -8.62
N PRO A 360 6.40 12.02 -9.24
CA PRO A 360 7.79 12.43 -9.38
C PRO A 360 7.93 13.61 -10.35
N ASP A 361 8.94 14.46 -10.16
CA ASP A 361 9.16 15.64 -11.02
C ASP A 361 9.32 15.31 -12.52
N GLU A 362 9.85 14.13 -12.87
CA GLU A 362 9.99 13.73 -14.28
C GLU A 362 8.64 13.48 -14.98
N PHE A 363 7.57 13.26 -14.22
CA PHE A 363 6.21 13.11 -14.75
C PHE A 363 5.49 14.46 -14.88
N GLU A 364 6.06 15.54 -14.36
CA GLU A 364 5.45 16.87 -14.38
C GLU A 364 5.12 17.35 -15.80
N PRO A 365 5.99 17.21 -16.83
CA PRO A 365 5.65 17.63 -18.19
C PRO A 365 4.43 16.89 -18.75
N HIS A 366 4.29 15.60 -18.42
CA HIS A 366 3.16 14.77 -18.84
C HIS A 366 1.88 15.18 -18.11
N PHE A 367 1.96 15.45 -16.80
CA PHE A 367 0.84 15.98 -16.04
C PHE A 367 0.39 17.35 -16.58
N ARG A 368 1.33 18.26 -16.84
CA ARG A 368 1.08 19.58 -17.41
C ARG A 368 0.39 19.48 -18.77
N GLN A 369 0.84 18.58 -19.65
CA GLN A 369 0.21 18.35 -20.95
C GLN A 369 -1.25 17.88 -20.81
N GLY A 370 -1.51 16.95 -19.89
CA GLY A 370 -2.87 16.50 -19.58
C GLY A 370 -3.74 17.60 -18.99
N PHE A 371 -3.16 18.43 -18.11
CA PHE A 371 -3.84 19.57 -17.49
C PHE A 371 -4.29 20.60 -18.52
N ILE A 372 -3.38 20.97 -19.44
CA ILE A 372 -3.68 21.86 -20.57
C ILE A 372 -4.76 21.25 -21.47
N ALA A 373 -4.68 19.96 -21.77
CA ALA A 373 -5.70 19.27 -22.55
C ALA A 373 -7.08 19.35 -21.86
N GLU A 374 -7.17 19.00 -20.57
CA GLU A 374 -8.43 19.11 -19.81
C GLU A 374 -9.01 20.52 -19.79
N LEU A 375 -8.17 21.56 -19.74
CA LEU A 375 -8.64 22.94 -19.83
C LEU A 375 -9.27 23.25 -21.19
N TYR A 376 -8.72 22.75 -22.29
CA TYR A 376 -9.37 22.87 -23.61
C TYR A 376 -10.75 22.19 -23.64
N GLY A 377 -10.89 21.04 -22.98
CA GLY A 377 -12.18 20.33 -22.86
C GLY A 377 -13.23 21.08 -22.05
N ARG A 378 -12.83 22.09 -21.28
CA ARG A 378 -13.71 22.91 -20.42
C ARG A 378 -14.07 24.26 -21.05
N SER A 379 -13.53 24.58 -22.22
CA SER A 379 -13.86 25.82 -22.91
C SER A 379 -15.30 25.80 -23.43
N PRO A 380 -16.11 26.85 -23.19
CA PRO A 380 -17.41 27.00 -23.84
C PRO A 380 -17.27 27.34 -25.33
N GLU A 381 -16.11 27.82 -25.77
CA GLU A 381 -15.88 28.18 -27.16
C GLU A 381 -15.59 26.94 -28.02
N LYS A 382 -16.43 26.71 -29.04
CA LYS A 382 -16.35 25.53 -29.92
C LYS A 382 -14.97 25.39 -30.61
N ALA A 383 -14.36 26.50 -31.00
CA ALA A 383 -13.06 26.50 -31.67
C ALA A 383 -11.92 26.03 -30.75
N VAL A 384 -11.98 26.41 -29.46
CA VAL A 384 -11.01 25.99 -28.44
C VAL A 384 -11.28 24.54 -28.03
N PHE A 385 -12.54 24.18 -27.80
CA PHE A 385 -12.93 22.81 -27.48
C PHE A 385 -12.50 21.80 -28.56
N ALA A 386 -12.52 22.18 -29.84
CA ALA A 386 -12.05 21.31 -30.93
C ALA A 386 -10.58 20.86 -30.78
N LYS A 387 -9.75 21.64 -30.06
CA LYS A 387 -8.35 21.28 -29.77
C LYS A 387 -8.22 20.17 -28.72
N TYR A 388 -9.23 19.99 -27.86
CA TYR A 388 -9.22 19.00 -26.78
C TYR A 388 -8.93 17.60 -27.30
N GLN A 389 -9.64 17.15 -28.34
CA GLN A 389 -9.51 15.78 -28.84
C GLN A 389 -8.08 15.48 -29.28
N VAL A 390 -7.43 16.41 -29.98
CA VAL A 390 -6.06 16.24 -30.46
C VAL A 390 -5.07 16.29 -29.28
N ALA A 391 -5.21 17.27 -28.39
CA ALA A 391 -4.33 17.42 -27.21
C ALA A 391 -4.43 16.21 -26.26
N TRP A 392 -5.64 15.71 -26.02
CA TRP A 392 -5.89 14.55 -25.17
C TRP A 392 -5.30 13.27 -25.75
N GLN A 393 -5.42 13.04 -27.06
CA GLN A 393 -4.82 11.88 -27.71
C GLN A 393 -3.29 11.94 -27.70
N GLN A 394 -2.70 13.12 -27.88
CA GLN A 394 -1.26 13.31 -27.75
C GLN A 394 -0.78 13.05 -26.31
N TRP A 395 -1.54 13.49 -25.32
CA TRP A 395 -1.26 13.23 -23.93
C TRP A 395 -1.35 11.72 -23.58
N LEU A 396 -2.39 11.02 -24.03
CA LEU A 396 -2.50 9.56 -23.83
C LEU A 396 -1.31 8.80 -24.45
N ARG A 397 -0.83 9.26 -25.62
CA ARG A 397 0.39 8.69 -26.23
C ARG A 397 1.63 8.98 -25.37
N SER A 398 1.76 10.19 -24.81
CA SER A 398 2.90 10.51 -23.96
C SER A 398 2.90 9.69 -22.67
N LEU A 399 1.74 9.36 -22.10
CA LEU A 399 1.63 8.41 -20.97
C LEU A 399 2.05 6.99 -21.36
N GLN A 400 1.66 6.51 -22.56
CA GLN A 400 2.09 5.19 -23.07
C GLN A 400 3.61 5.13 -23.25
N GLU A 401 4.22 6.17 -23.81
CA GLU A 401 5.67 6.26 -23.98
C GLU A 401 6.40 6.26 -22.64
N LEU A 402 5.84 6.96 -21.65
CA LEU A 402 6.34 6.97 -20.28
C LEU A 402 6.30 5.57 -19.67
N ARG A 403 5.19 4.85 -19.84
CA ARG A 403 5.09 3.46 -19.38
C ARG A 403 6.11 2.55 -20.06
N ILE A 404 6.32 2.72 -21.36
CA ILE A 404 7.36 1.96 -22.08
C ILE A 404 8.75 2.29 -21.54
N LYS A 405 9.02 3.55 -21.15
CA LYS A 405 10.27 3.95 -20.49
C LYS A 405 10.41 3.25 -19.13
N GLU A 406 9.39 3.32 -18.26
CA GLU A 406 9.38 2.64 -16.97
C GLU A 406 9.62 1.13 -17.12
N ASP A 407 8.98 0.48 -18.10
CA ASP A 407 9.14 -0.96 -18.34
C ASP A 407 10.55 -1.31 -18.83
N ARG A 408 11.23 -0.42 -19.56
CA ARG A 408 12.63 -0.62 -19.99
C ARG A 408 13.63 -0.44 -18.86
N GLU A 409 13.27 0.31 -17.83
CA GLU A 409 14.10 0.48 -16.65
C GLU A 409 14.12 -0.81 -15.85
N LEU A 410 15.34 -1.34 -15.67
CA LEU A 410 15.58 -2.53 -14.87
C LEU A 410 15.03 -2.31 -13.46
N GLU A 411 14.36 -3.32 -12.89
CA GLU A 411 13.92 -3.22 -11.50
C GLU A 411 15.15 -2.98 -10.60
N GLU A 412 15.15 -1.86 -9.88
CA GLU A 412 16.29 -1.43 -9.06
C GLU A 412 16.66 -2.44 -7.96
N ASN A 413 15.74 -3.33 -7.60
CA ASN A 413 15.93 -4.38 -6.61
C ASN A 413 16.68 -5.62 -7.13
N LYS A 414 17.05 -5.67 -8.43
CA LYS A 414 17.79 -6.79 -9.02
C LYS A 414 19.16 -6.32 -9.51
N PHE A 415 20.21 -6.85 -8.88
CA PHE A 415 21.56 -6.72 -9.40
C PHE A 415 21.71 -7.62 -10.63
N ILE A 416 21.60 -7.03 -11.82
CA ILE A 416 21.91 -7.71 -13.07
C ILE A 416 23.33 -7.30 -13.46
N PRO A 417 24.34 -8.16 -13.25
CA PRO A 417 25.69 -7.82 -13.66
C PRO A 417 25.70 -7.58 -15.17
N ALA A 418 26.20 -6.41 -15.58
CA ALA A 418 26.22 -6.00 -16.99
C ALA A 418 27.05 -6.94 -17.87
N ARG A 419 27.89 -7.77 -17.27
CA ARG A 419 28.73 -8.79 -17.89
C ARG A 419 28.72 -10.02 -17.00
N THR A 420 28.70 -11.22 -17.57
CA THR A 420 28.93 -12.43 -16.75
C THR A 420 30.35 -12.37 -16.18
N VAL A 421 30.56 -12.96 -14.99
CA VAL A 421 31.90 -13.08 -14.37
C VAL A 421 32.91 -13.77 -15.33
N PHE A 422 32.40 -14.52 -16.31
CA PHE A 422 33.17 -15.23 -17.33
C PHE A 422 33.25 -14.51 -18.70
N GLY A 423 32.87 -13.23 -18.80
CA GLY A 423 33.10 -12.43 -20.01
C GLY A 423 32.21 -12.75 -21.22
N ALA A 424 31.32 -13.74 -21.14
CA ALA A 424 30.34 -14.01 -22.19
C ALA A 424 29.17 -13.02 -22.10
N SER A 425 28.93 -12.29 -23.20
CA SER A 425 27.77 -11.40 -23.35
C SER A 425 26.50 -12.23 -23.34
N ARG A 426 25.60 -12.03 -22.37
CA ARG A 426 24.25 -12.60 -22.45
C ARG A 426 23.47 -11.79 -23.49
N SER A 427 22.95 -12.47 -24.51
CA SER A 427 21.96 -11.87 -25.42
C SER A 427 20.80 -11.32 -24.60
N ARG A 428 20.58 -10.00 -24.68
CA ARG A 428 19.45 -9.29 -24.04
C ARG A 428 18.13 -9.52 -24.77
N SER A 429 18.04 -10.44 -25.72
CA SER A 429 16.89 -10.62 -26.62
C SER A 429 15.60 -11.08 -25.94
N ASN A 430 15.64 -11.55 -24.68
CA ASN A 430 14.49 -12.15 -24.00
C ASN A 430 13.94 -11.30 -22.85
N PHE A 431 13.96 -9.97 -22.99
CA PHE A 431 13.32 -9.09 -22.01
C PHE A 431 11.79 -9.22 -22.12
N GLN A 432 11.16 -9.88 -21.14
CA GLN A 432 9.70 -9.94 -20.99
C GLN A 432 9.27 -8.81 -20.04
N GLY A 433 8.91 -7.66 -20.60
CA GLY A 433 8.27 -6.56 -19.87
C GLY A 433 6.75 -6.70 -19.86
N GLY A 434 6.07 -5.99 -18.94
CA GLY A 434 4.61 -6.02 -18.78
C GLY A 434 3.83 -5.61 -20.04
N ALA A 435 4.43 -4.80 -20.92
CA ALA A 435 3.85 -4.44 -22.20
C ALA A 435 3.82 -5.57 -23.27
N TRP A 436 4.46 -6.73 -23.05
CA TRP A 436 4.53 -7.85 -24.02
C TRP A 436 4.30 -9.23 -23.36
N PRO A 437 3.10 -9.53 -22.86
CA PRO A 437 2.82 -10.78 -22.14
C PRO A 437 2.78 -12.04 -23.03
N PHE A 438 2.65 -11.90 -24.35
CA PHE A 438 2.56 -13.03 -25.28
C PHE A 438 3.58 -12.90 -26.40
N ASN A 439 4.65 -13.69 -26.26
CA ASN A 439 5.68 -13.87 -27.27
C ASN A 439 5.11 -14.73 -28.42
N TYR A 440 4.36 -14.13 -29.35
CA TYR A 440 4.05 -14.82 -30.59
C TYR A 440 5.32 -14.84 -31.45
N PRO A 441 5.80 -16.02 -31.88
CA PRO A 441 6.83 -16.08 -32.90
C PRO A 441 6.23 -15.45 -34.17
N ARG A 442 6.87 -14.40 -34.69
CA ARG A 442 6.61 -13.97 -36.07
C ARG A 442 7.16 -15.04 -37.01
N PRO A 443 6.49 -15.29 -38.15
CA PRO A 443 6.91 -16.26 -39.16
C PRO A 443 8.32 -15.98 -39.71
#